data_AF-A0A4Q2ZBG7-F1
#
_entry.id   AF-A0A4Q2ZBG7-F1
#
_cell.length_a   1.000
_cell.length_b   1.000
_cell.length_c   1.000
_cell.angle_alpha   90.00
_cell.angle_beta   90.00
_cell.angle_gamma   90.00
#
_symmetry.space_group_name_H-M   'P 1'
#
loop_
_entity.id
_entity.type
_entity.pdbx_description
1 polymer ?
#
loop_
_entity_poly.entity_id
_entity_poly.type
_entity_poly.pdbx_seq_one_letter_code
_entity_poly.pdbx_strand_id
1 'polypeptide(L)'
;MNRFLALAFLLVLTACSRPAALEAVKAKWTSAGWSYVETYGKVRADAGESGHEMSSATTPVRVMSNDASTNQEKTLTQTDSQYLVVRMTNPMGEAYSVVFRKKVAP
;
A
#
# COMPACT_ATOMS: atom_id res chain seq x y z
N MET A 1 -33.91 -5.09 44.28
CA MET A 1 -34.18 -5.87 43.06
C MET A 1 -35.01 -4.96 42.16
N ASN A 2 -34.66 -4.52 40.94
CA ASN A 2 -33.72 -4.97 39.92
C ASN A 2 -33.12 -3.73 39.21
N ARG A 3 -31.79 -3.64 39.15
CA ARG A 3 -31.07 -2.69 38.30
C ARG A 3 -30.57 -3.43 37.06
N PHE A 4 -31.43 -3.65 36.06
CA PHE A 4 -31.03 -4.36 34.84
C PHE A 4 -31.78 -3.86 33.60
N LEU A 5 -31.71 -2.56 33.33
CA LEU A 5 -32.16 -2.01 32.04
C LEU A 5 -31.22 -0.91 31.56
N ALA A 6 -29.92 -1.21 31.51
CA ALA A 6 -28.92 -0.30 30.97
C ALA A 6 -27.76 -1.09 30.36
N LEU A 7 -28.05 -2.00 29.42
CA LEU A 7 -27.00 -2.76 28.74
C LEU A 7 -27.39 -3.28 27.35
N ALA A 8 -28.28 -2.58 26.65
CA ALA A 8 -28.64 -2.90 25.26
C ALA A 8 -28.26 -1.78 24.27
N PHE A 9 -27.30 -0.93 24.61
CA PHE A 9 -26.82 0.17 23.77
C PHE A 9 -25.31 0.16 23.51
N LEU A 10 -24.67 -1.02 23.66
CA LEU A 10 -23.22 -1.15 23.45
C LEU A 10 -22.89 -2.32 22.52
N LEU A 11 -23.60 -2.42 21.39
CA LEU A 11 -23.23 -3.26 20.25
C LEU A 11 -23.15 -2.43 18.97
N VAL A 12 -22.68 -1.20 19.10
CA VAL A 12 -21.95 -0.50 18.02
C VAL A 12 -20.53 -1.05 18.01
N LEU A 13 -20.36 -2.35 17.81
CA LEU A 13 -19.07 -2.92 17.46
C LEU A 13 -18.87 -2.64 15.98
N THR A 14 -18.44 -1.41 15.71
CA THR A 14 -17.51 -1.06 14.64
C THR A 14 -17.29 -2.18 13.63
N ALA A 15 -18.24 -2.34 12.70
CA ALA A 15 -17.92 -2.79 11.36
C ALA A 15 -17.09 -1.66 10.72
N CYS A 16 -15.92 -1.36 11.30
CA CYS A 16 -14.85 -0.70 10.59
C CYS A 16 -14.44 -1.71 9.54
N SER A 17 -15.17 -1.68 8.42
CA SER A 17 -14.79 -2.25 7.14
C SER A 17 -13.29 -2.05 7.03
N ARG A 18 -12.52 -3.12 7.25
CA ARG A 18 -11.06 -3.02 7.17
C ARG A 18 -10.78 -2.42 5.79
N PRO A 19 -10.10 -1.26 5.71
CA PRO A 19 -9.84 -0.65 4.43
C PRO A 19 -9.16 -1.70 3.55
N ALA A 20 -9.59 -1.79 2.29
CA ALA A 20 -8.98 -2.71 1.34
C ALA A 20 -7.45 -2.52 1.42
N ALA A 21 -6.69 -3.62 1.38
CA ALA A 21 -5.24 -3.60 1.66
C ALA A 21 -4.49 -2.51 0.91
N LEU A 22 -4.84 -2.29 -0.37
CA LEU A 22 -4.30 -1.22 -1.19
C LEU A 22 -4.60 0.18 -0.64
N GLU A 23 -5.84 0.43 -0.22
CA GLU A 23 -6.25 1.73 0.32
C GLU A 23 -5.60 2.02 1.67
N ALA A 24 -5.38 1.00 2.50
CA ALA A 24 -4.62 1.14 3.74
C ALA A 24 -3.16 1.55 3.46
N VAL A 25 -2.52 0.94 2.46
CA VAL A 25 -1.15 1.29 2.04
C VAL A 25 -1.11 2.69 1.45
N LYS A 26 -2.05 3.05 0.56
CA LYS A 26 -2.15 4.42 0.01
C LYS A 26 -2.30 5.46 1.12
N ALA A 27 -3.24 5.25 2.05
CA ALA A 27 -3.48 6.18 3.15
C ALA A 27 -2.25 6.36 4.04
N LYS A 28 -1.56 5.27 4.40
CA LYS A 28 -0.32 5.29 5.19
C LYS A 28 0.75 6.16 4.53
N TRP A 29 1.06 5.92 3.26
CA TRP A 29 2.18 6.58 2.59
C TRP A 29 1.84 8.00 2.12
N THR A 30 0.58 8.27 1.77
CA THR A 30 0.12 9.64 1.53
C THR A 30 0.18 10.49 2.79
N SER A 31 -0.18 9.93 3.96
CA SER A 31 -0.01 10.63 5.24
C SER A 31 1.46 10.89 5.58
N ALA A 32 2.39 10.06 5.08
CA ALA A 32 3.83 10.26 5.20
C ALA A 32 4.42 11.24 4.16
N GLY A 33 3.57 11.92 3.38
CA GLY A 33 3.99 12.94 2.41
C GLY A 33 4.42 12.40 1.05
N TRP A 34 4.02 11.16 0.71
CA TRP A 34 4.25 10.58 -0.62
C TRP A 34 3.01 10.70 -1.51
N SER A 35 3.21 10.92 -2.80
CA SER A 35 2.13 10.97 -3.78
C SER A 35 1.99 9.63 -4.50
N TYR A 36 0.80 9.04 -4.50
CA TYR A 36 0.52 7.81 -5.26
C TYR A 36 0.77 8.02 -6.77
N VAL A 37 1.37 7.02 -7.41
CA VAL A 37 1.63 7.01 -8.86
C VAL A 37 0.80 5.93 -9.52
N GLU A 38 1.05 4.66 -9.16
CA GLU A 38 0.47 3.51 -9.84
C GLU A 38 0.61 2.25 -8.99
N THR A 39 -0.19 1.23 -9.29
CA THR A 39 -0.10 -0.11 -8.70
C THR A 39 0.16 -1.12 -9.79
N TYR A 40 1.11 -2.01 -9.55
CA TYR A 40 1.49 -3.10 -10.46
C TYR A 40 0.95 -4.41 -9.90
N GLY A 41 0.13 -5.07 -10.71
CA GLY A 41 -0.69 -6.23 -10.33
C GLY A 41 -2.00 -5.84 -9.63
N LYS A 42 -2.94 -6.80 -9.57
CA LYS A 42 -4.24 -6.61 -8.91
C LYS A 42 -4.17 -6.98 -7.42
N VAL A 43 -3.92 -5.99 -6.56
CA VAL A 43 -3.82 -6.19 -5.11
C VAL A 43 -5.11 -6.80 -4.55
N ARG A 44 -4.97 -7.95 -3.92
CA ARG A 44 -6.07 -8.65 -3.27
C ARG A 44 -6.33 -8.10 -1.87
N ALA A 45 -7.54 -8.33 -1.36
CA ALA A 45 -7.96 -7.85 -0.05
C ALA A 45 -7.16 -8.47 1.12
N ASP A 46 -6.59 -9.66 0.90
CA ASP A 46 -5.77 -10.42 1.86
C ASP A 46 -4.27 -10.14 1.71
N ALA A 47 -3.86 -9.27 0.78
CA ALA A 47 -2.47 -8.87 0.65
C ALA A 47 -2.03 -7.98 1.84
N GLY A 48 -0.80 -8.13 2.30
CA GLY A 48 -0.18 -7.29 3.31
C GLY A 48 1.10 -6.65 2.78
N GLU A 49 1.49 -5.50 3.34
CA GLU A 49 2.82 -4.92 3.08
C GLU A 49 3.90 -5.88 3.59
N SER A 50 4.82 -6.27 2.71
CA SER A 50 5.96 -7.15 3.03
C SER A 50 7.29 -6.42 3.07
N GLY A 51 7.35 -5.21 2.53
CA GLY A 51 8.51 -4.33 2.59
C GLY A 51 8.32 -3.09 1.73
N HIS A 52 9.29 -2.17 1.78
CA HIS A 52 9.33 -1.02 0.89
C HIS A 52 10.78 -0.66 0.55
N GLU A 53 10.97 -0.04 -0.61
CA GLU A 53 12.26 0.41 -1.11
C GLU A 53 12.13 1.83 -1.64
N MET A 54 13.11 2.68 -1.33
CA MET A 54 13.17 4.05 -1.83
C MET A 54 14.24 4.17 -2.92
N SER A 55 13.89 4.84 -4.01
CA SER A 55 14.83 5.33 -5.01
C SER A 55 15.51 6.58 -4.49
N SER A 56 16.80 6.69 -4.77
CA SER A 56 17.42 8.00 -4.92
C SER A 56 17.19 8.49 -6.37
N ALA A 57 17.42 9.78 -6.64
CA ALA A 57 17.24 10.37 -7.97
C ALA A 57 18.08 9.67 -9.07
N THR A 58 19.09 8.89 -8.69
CA THR A 58 20.01 8.17 -9.58
C THR A 58 19.92 6.65 -9.47
N THR A 59 19.09 6.10 -8.57
CA THR A 59 18.98 4.65 -8.36
C THR A 59 17.63 4.16 -8.88
N PRO A 60 17.61 3.27 -9.90
CA PRO A 60 16.41 2.56 -10.32
C PRO A 60 15.70 1.89 -9.14
N VAL A 61 14.36 1.93 -9.07
CA VAL A 61 13.61 1.00 -8.21
C VAL A 61 12.98 -0.10 -9.03
N ARG A 62 13.08 -1.32 -8.53
CA ARG A 62 12.44 -2.48 -9.14
C ARG A 62 11.00 -2.60 -8.68
N VAL A 63 10.13 -2.84 -9.65
CA VAL A 63 8.69 -3.03 -9.48
C VAL A 63 8.35 -4.45 -9.92
N MET A 64 7.53 -5.14 -9.14
CA MET A 64 7.04 -6.50 -9.43
C MET A 64 5.55 -6.47 -9.74
N SER A 65 5.14 -7.16 -10.80
CA SER A 65 3.74 -7.38 -11.19
C SER A 65 3.44 -8.87 -11.19
N ASN A 66 2.37 -9.30 -10.53
CA ASN A 66 1.82 -10.64 -10.64
C ASN A 66 0.65 -10.68 -11.63
N ASP A 67 0.91 -10.25 -12.87
CA ASP A 67 0.14 -10.74 -14.01
C ASP A 67 1.00 -11.82 -14.68
N ALA A 68 0.38 -12.93 -15.05
CA ALA A 68 0.95 -14.23 -15.41
C ALA A 68 1.92 -14.25 -16.63
N SER A 69 2.57 -13.13 -16.98
CA SER A 69 3.42 -13.06 -18.16
C SER A 69 4.63 -12.15 -18.07
N THR A 70 4.90 -11.40 -17.00
CA THR A 70 6.18 -10.67 -16.97
C THR A 70 6.55 -10.09 -15.60
N ASN A 71 7.69 -10.53 -15.06
CA ASN A 71 8.52 -9.67 -14.21
C ASN A 71 9.07 -8.55 -15.09
N GLN A 72 8.26 -7.52 -15.41
CA GLN A 72 8.79 -6.35 -16.10
C GLN A 72 9.60 -5.54 -15.11
N GLU A 73 10.92 -5.67 -15.19
CA GLU A 73 11.83 -4.76 -14.52
C GLU A 73 11.67 -3.37 -15.14
N LYS A 74 10.79 -2.56 -14.54
CA LYS A 74 10.58 -1.18 -14.96
C LYS A 74 11.39 -0.27 -14.05
N THR A 75 12.46 0.28 -14.61
CA THR A 75 13.26 1.32 -13.96
C THR A 75 12.49 2.64 -13.97
N LEU A 76 12.17 3.16 -12.79
CA LEU A 76 11.64 4.50 -12.62
C LEU A 76 12.80 5.46 -12.32
N THR A 77 13.12 6.33 -13.29
CA THR A 77 14.09 7.42 -13.13
C THR A 77 13.48 8.73 -13.61
N GLN A 78 13.47 9.73 -12.73
CA GLN A 78 13.09 11.09 -13.07
C GLN A 78 13.95 12.04 -12.23
N THR A 79 14.67 12.93 -12.91
CA THR A 79 15.44 14.00 -12.26
C THR A 79 14.50 14.76 -11.31
N ASP A 80 14.97 15.04 -10.09
CA ASP A 80 14.23 15.73 -9.02
C ASP A 80 13.05 14.97 -8.38
N SER A 81 12.96 13.65 -8.58
CA SER A 81 11.97 12.80 -7.93
C SER A 81 12.59 11.64 -7.17
N GLN A 82 12.11 11.41 -5.95
CA GLN A 82 12.32 10.17 -5.21
C GLN A 82 11.11 9.27 -5.41
N TYR A 83 11.33 8.00 -5.73
CA TYR A 83 10.28 7.00 -5.76
C TYR A 83 10.29 6.16 -4.48
N LEU A 84 9.11 5.73 -4.05
CA LEU A 84 8.94 4.72 -3.00
C LEU A 84 8.13 3.59 -3.61
N VAL A 85 8.68 2.38 -3.59
CA VAL A 85 8.00 1.17 -4.04
C VAL A 85 7.69 0.31 -2.83
N VAL A 86 6.41 0.16 -2.55
CA VAL A 86 5.90 -0.66 -1.47
C VAL A 86 5.55 -2.02 -2.03
N ARG A 87 6.21 -3.07 -1.52
CA ARG A 87 5.94 -4.46 -1.90
C ARG A 87 4.83 -4.99 -1.02
N MET A 88 3.85 -5.62 -1.65
CA MET A 88 2.76 -6.31 -0.97
C MET A 88 2.78 -7.78 -1.37
N THR A 89 2.49 -8.67 -0.44
CA THR A 89 2.34 -10.11 -0.70
C THR A 89 1.10 -10.65 -0.03
N ASN A 90 0.45 -11.64 -0.64
CA ASN A 90 -0.62 -12.39 0.02
C ASN A 90 -0.12 -13.76 0.53
N PRO A 91 -0.94 -14.50 1.30
CA PRO A 91 -0.56 -15.83 1.79
C PRO A 91 -0.29 -16.87 0.70
N MET A 92 -0.74 -16.64 -0.53
CA MET A 92 -0.48 -17.49 -1.70
C MET A 92 0.88 -17.21 -2.36
N GLY A 93 1.65 -16.24 -1.87
CA GLY A 93 2.95 -15.84 -2.43
C GLY A 93 2.86 -14.91 -3.64
N GLU A 94 1.67 -14.40 -3.95
CA GLU A 94 1.45 -13.41 -5.00
C GLU A 94 2.03 -12.07 -4.57
N ALA A 95 2.92 -11.48 -5.38
CA ALA A 95 3.58 -10.22 -5.11
C ALA A 95 3.00 -9.07 -5.94
N TYR A 96 2.86 -7.91 -5.32
CA TYR A 96 2.34 -6.68 -5.92
C TYR A 96 3.23 -5.51 -5.53
N SER A 97 3.23 -4.46 -6.34
CA SER A 97 3.99 -3.25 -6.03
C SER A 97 3.10 -2.01 -6.10
N VAL A 98 3.16 -1.17 -5.07
CA VAL A 98 2.49 0.12 -5.01
C VAL A 98 3.54 1.20 -5.08
N VAL A 99 3.49 2.03 -6.11
CA VAL A 99 4.49 3.05 -6.39
C VAL A 99 4.00 4.41 -5.93
N PHE A 100 4.86 5.12 -5.22
CA PHE A 100 4.69 6.50 -4.82
C PHE A 100 5.88 7.33 -5.29
N ARG A 101 5.68 8.65 -5.35
CA ARG A 101 6.70 9.64 -5.69
C ARG A 101 6.69 10.80 -4.70
N LYS A 102 7.85 11.43 -4.52
CA LYS A 102 8.01 12.69 -3.80
C LYS A 102 8.89 13.61 -4.63
N LYS A 103 8.46 14.87 -4.81
CA LYS A 103 9.32 15.90 -5.38
C LYS A 103 10.45 16.19 -4.40
N VAL A 104 11.69 16.15 -4.87
CA VAL A 104 12.81 16.68 -4.12
C VAL A 104 12.75 18.21 -4.26
N ALA A 105 12.76 18.93 -3.15
CA ALA A 105 12.81 20.38 -3.21
C ALA A 105 14.14 20.79 -3.89
N PRO A 106 14.12 21.75 -4.83
CA PRO A 106 15.32 22.22 -5.51
C PRO A 106 16.31 22.90 -4.55
#